data_AF-A0A9E1UGD5-F1
#
_entry.id   AF-A0A9E1UGD5-F1
#
_cell.length_a   1.000
_cell.length_b   1.000
_cell.length_c   1.000
_cell.angle_alpha   90.00
_cell.angle_beta   90.00
_cell.angle_gamma   90.00
#
_symmetry.space_group_name_H-M   'P 1'
#
loop_
_entity.id
_entity.type
_entity.pdbx_description
1 polymer ?
#
loop_
_entity_poly.entity_id
_entity_poly.type
_entity_poly.pdbx_seq_one_letter_code
_entity_poly.pdbx_strand_id
1 'polypeptide(L)'
;MSKFKRFLSDKHRDIPNHHHYQMAVIFLFVFGVFLFVPYYLLVDEFNLNMNDYQWYFFVPFLIFYTLYCLKERSKIGPEERVSPLKRPVGHWVLLGIMLIAFHLQPQDDYLEKIQALNIAFAVFSLFLADGYWDFKKIKFRK
;
A
#
# COMPACT_ATOMS: atom_id res chain seq x y z
N MET A 1 43.19 3.54 -5.73
CA MET A 1 41.83 3.83 -5.22
C MET A 1 41.70 3.18 -3.84
N SER A 2 41.51 3.96 -2.76
CA SER A 2 41.69 3.45 -1.39
C SER A 2 40.60 2.44 -0.98
N LYS A 3 40.97 1.45 -0.16
CA LYS A 3 40.05 0.41 0.39
C LYS A 3 38.80 1.01 1.04
N PHE A 4 38.90 2.23 1.58
CA PHE A 4 37.80 2.96 2.20
C PHE A 4 36.70 3.38 1.21
N LYS A 5 37.07 3.80 -0.01
CA LYS A 5 36.10 4.09 -1.08
C LYS A 5 35.37 2.84 -1.55
N ARG A 6 36.04 1.68 -1.56
CA ARG A 6 35.42 0.37 -1.89
C ARG A 6 34.40 -0.04 -0.82
N PHE A 7 34.77 0.08 0.46
CA PHE A 7 33.90 -0.23 1.59
C PHE A 7 32.62 0.63 1.63
N LEU A 8 32.73 1.94 1.38
CA LEU A 8 31.57 2.84 1.29
C LEU A 8 30.72 2.56 0.04
N SER A 9 31.34 2.17 -1.07
CA SER A 9 30.63 1.83 -2.31
C SER A 9 29.87 0.51 -2.22
N ASP A 10 30.36 -0.48 -1.48
CA ASP A 10 29.72 -1.79 -1.36
C ASP A 10 28.54 -1.76 -0.38
N LYS A 11 28.55 -0.87 0.62
CA LYS A 11 27.45 -0.71 1.58
C LYS A 11 26.16 -0.10 0.97
N HIS A 12 26.25 0.46 -0.24
CA HIS A 12 25.14 1.12 -0.93
C HIS A 12 24.64 0.36 -2.17
N ARG A 13 25.17 -0.83 -2.47
CA ARG A 13 24.86 -1.52 -3.72
C ARG A 13 23.65 -2.45 -3.68
N ASP A 14 23.31 -3.00 -2.53
CA ASP A 14 22.19 -3.94 -2.43
C ASP A 14 21.13 -3.38 -1.49
N ILE A 15 20.20 -2.60 -2.05
CA ILE A 15 18.91 -2.35 -1.40
C ILE A 15 18.20 -3.72 -1.35
N PRO A 16 17.90 -4.24 -0.16
CA PRO A 16 17.24 -5.54 -0.02
C PRO A 16 15.91 -5.58 -0.77
N ASN A 17 15.52 -6.75 -1.30
CA ASN A 17 14.31 -6.87 -2.11
C ASN A 17 13.04 -6.50 -1.33
N HIS A 18 13.07 -6.63 0.01
CA HIS A 18 11.97 -6.17 0.87
C HIS A 18 11.74 -4.66 0.82
N HIS A 19 12.80 -3.85 0.68
CA HIS A 19 12.66 -2.40 0.54
C HIS A 19 12.08 -2.03 -0.82
N HIS A 20 12.47 -2.73 -1.88
CA HIS A 20 11.86 -2.56 -3.20
C HIS A 20 10.37 -2.88 -3.19
N TYR A 21 9.96 -3.96 -2.51
CA TYR A 21 8.55 -4.29 -2.34
C TYR A 21 7.76 -3.24 -1.54
N GLN A 22 8.28 -2.77 -0.40
CA GLN A 22 7.63 -1.72 0.39
C GLN A 22 7.41 -0.45 -0.43
N MET A 23 8.43 -0.04 -1.18
CA MET A 23 8.32 1.12 -2.07
C MET A 23 7.34 0.86 -3.20
N ALA A 24 7.39 -0.32 -3.85
CA ALA A 24 6.45 -0.70 -4.90
C ALA A 24 4.99 -0.63 -4.43
N VAL A 25 4.68 -1.16 -3.25
CA VAL A 25 3.35 -1.10 -2.62
C VAL A 25 2.88 0.36 -2.43
N ILE A 26 3.72 1.21 -1.85
CA ILE A 26 3.38 2.62 -1.58
C ILE A 26 3.24 3.41 -2.89
N PHE A 27 4.24 3.32 -3.76
CA PHE A 27 4.26 4.08 -5.01
C PHE A 27 3.10 3.71 -5.93
N LEU A 28 2.80 2.42 -6.09
CA LEU A 28 1.71 1.99 -6.95
C LEU A 28 0.35 2.43 -6.43
N PHE A 29 0.14 2.37 -5.11
CA PHE A 29 -1.10 2.85 -4.49
C PHE A 29 -1.27 4.37 -4.67
N VAL A 30 -0.23 5.15 -4.33
CA VAL A 30 -0.25 6.61 -4.48
C VAL A 30 -0.47 6.99 -5.94
N PHE A 31 0.23 6.34 -6.87
CA PHE A 31 0.04 6.54 -8.31
C PHE A 31 -1.40 6.25 -8.75
N GLY A 32 -2.01 5.18 -8.23
CA GLY A 32 -3.43 4.87 -8.46
C GLY A 32 -4.38 5.96 -7.96
N VAL A 33 -4.13 6.51 -6.77
CA VAL A 33 -4.92 7.64 -6.24
C VAL A 33 -4.78 8.87 -7.13
N PHE A 34 -3.58 9.19 -7.61
CA PHE A 34 -3.38 10.28 -8.55
C PHE A 34 -4.05 10.04 -9.91
N LEU A 35 -4.08 8.80 -10.41
CA LEU A 35 -4.82 8.42 -11.61
C LEU A 35 -6.35 8.48 -11.41
N PHE A 36 -6.83 8.29 -10.19
CA PHE A 36 -8.25 8.40 -9.89
C PHE A 36 -8.75 9.86 -9.98
N VAL A 37 -7.90 10.86 -9.72
CA VAL A 37 -8.28 12.28 -9.81
C VAL A 37 -8.81 12.68 -11.20
N PRO A 38 -8.09 12.48 -12.32
CA PRO A 38 -8.64 12.80 -13.64
C PRO A 38 -9.84 11.93 -14.02
N TYR A 39 -9.91 10.68 -13.54
CA TYR A 39 -11.09 9.84 -13.72
C TYR A 39 -12.32 10.43 -13.02
N TYR A 40 -12.16 10.87 -11.77
CA TYR A 40 -13.20 11.54 -10.99
C TYR A 40 -13.71 12.78 -11.71
N LEU A 41 -12.81 13.63 -12.20
CA LEU A 41 -13.16 14.84 -12.96
C LEU A 41 -13.93 14.51 -14.24
N LEU A 42 -13.60 13.41 -14.94
CA LEU A 42 -14.36 12.97 -16.11
C LEU A 42 -15.78 12.52 -15.74
N VAL A 43 -15.93 11.72 -14.69
CA VAL A 43 -17.26 11.24 -14.25
C VAL A 43 -18.14 12.43 -13.84
N ASP A 44 -17.56 13.43 -13.17
CA ASP A 44 -18.24 14.67 -12.79
C ASP A 44 -18.64 15.51 -14.02
N GLU A 45 -17.73 15.71 -14.99
CA GLU A 45 -18.01 16.45 -16.23
C GLU A 45 -19.19 15.85 -17.01
N PHE A 46 -19.32 14.52 -17.03
CA PHE A 46 -20.43 13.83 -17.68
C PHE A 46 -21.69 13.71 -16.82
N ASN A 47 -21.72 14.30 -15.62
CA ASN A 47 -22.82 14.21 -14.64
C ASN A 47 -23.22 12.75 -14.34
N LEU A 48 -22.23 11.86 -14.29
CA LEU A 48 -22.44 10.43 -14.02
C LEU A 48 -22.45 10.17 -12.50
N ASN A 49 -23.19 9.14 -12.08
CA ASN A 49 -23.25 8.76 -10.68
C ASN A 49 -21.92 8.17 -10.21
N MET A 50 -21.20 8.87 -9.33
CA MET A 50 -19.90 8.44 -8.79
C MET A 50 -20.00 7.12 -8.03
N ASN A 51 -21.11 6.85 -7.35
CA ASN A 51 -21.28 5.61 -6.59
C ASN A 51 -21.24 4.36 -7.46
N ASP A 52 -21.78 4.44 -8.67
CA ASP A 52 -21.74 3.34 -9.63
C ASP A 52 -20.41 3.33 -10.38
N TYR A 53 -19.93 4.51 -10.78
CA TYR A 53 -18.81 4.60 -11.69
C TYR A 53 -17.46 4.32 -11.02
N GLN A 54 -17.30 4.60 -9.71
CA GLN A 54 -16.07 4.31 -8.97
C GLN A 54 -15.52 2.88 -9.21
N TRP A 55 -16.40 1.89 -9.38
CA TRP A 55 -16.01 0.49 -9.57
C TRP A 55 -15.31 0.23 -10.89
N TYR A 56 -15.63 0.96 -11.96
CA TYR A 56 -14.94 0.80 -13.25
C TYR A 56 -13.48 1.23 -13.19
N PHE A 57 -13.12 2.12 -12.27
CA PHE A 57 -11.72 2.44 -12.00
C PHE A 57 -11.10 1.46 -11.00
N PHE A 58 -11.73 1.30 -9.83
CA PHE A 58 -11.12 0.59 -8.71
C PHE A 58 -11.03 -0.91 -8.90
N VAL A 59 -11.99 -1.58 -9.55
CA VAL A 59 -11.92 -3.03 -9.78
C VAL A 59 -10.71 -3.41 -10.63
N PRO A 60 -10.51 -2.88 -11.85
CA PRO A 60 -9.34 -3.24 -12.65
C PRO A 60 -8.04 -2.78 -11.99
N PHE A 61 -8.04 -1.60 -11.35
CA PHE A 61 -6.89 -1.12 -10.60
C PHE A 61 -6.51 -2.06 -9.45
N LEU A 62 -7.47 -2.53 -8.64
CA LEU A 62 -7.21 -3.41 -7.51
C LEU A 62 -6.74 -4.80 -7.95
N ILE A 63 -7.29 -5.33 -9.05
CA ILE A 63 -6.81 -6.58 -9.64
C ILE A 63 -5.33 -6.44 -10.05
N PHE A 64 -5.01 -5.40 -10.83
CA PHE A 64 -3.65 -5.12 -11.26
C PHE A 64 -2.71 -4.91 -10.06
N TYR A 65 -3.12 -4.06 -9.11
CA TYR A 65 -2.38 -3.74 -7.91
C TYR A 65 -2.06 -4.99 -7.08
N THR A 66 -3.05 -5.84 -6.85
CA THR A 66 -2.90 -7.08 -6.09
C THR A 66 -1.95 -8.04 -6.78
N LEU A 67 -2.14 -8.29 -8.09
CA LEU A 67 -1.26 -9.18 -8.85
C LEU A 67 0.18 -8.69 -8.90
N TYR A 68 0.37 -7.37 -9.08
CA TYR A 68 1.69 -6.76 -9.06
C TYR A 68 2.36 -6.88 -7.69
N CYS A 69 1.64 -6.57 -6.60
CA CYS A 69 2.15 -6.72 -5.24
C CYS A 69 2.53 -8.18 -4.94
N LEU A 70 1.71 -9.15 -5.33
CA LEU A 70 2.03 -10.57 -5.17
C LEU A 70 3.27 -10.99 -5.97
N LYS A 71 3.44 -10.46 -7.20
CA LYS A 71 4.63 -10.70 -8.03
C LYS A 71 5.89 -10.09 -7.43
N GLU A 72 5.83 -8.89 -6.88
CA GLU A 72 6.98 -8.29 -6.18
C GLU A 72 7.28 -9.02 -4.87
N ARG A 73 6.23 -9.45 -4.15
CA ARG A 73 6.36 -10.20 -2.91
C ARG A 73 7.08 -11.55 -3.10
N SER A 74 6.85 -12.23 -4.22
CA SER A 74 7.47 -13.53 -4.51
C SER A 74 8.99 -13.45 -4.73
N LYS A 75 9.52 -12.25 -5.02
CA LYS A 75 10.98 -12.03 -5.14
C LYS A 75 11.69 -11.98 -3.79
N ILE A 76 10.96 -11.80 -2.69
CA ILE A 76 11.55 -11.75 -1.34
C ILE A 76 11.75 -13.18 -0.81
N GLY A 77 13.02 -13.59 -0.76
CA GLY A 77 13.44 -14.85 -0.15
C GLY A 77 13.08 -14.93 1.35
N PRO A 78 12.86 -16.13 1.91
CA PRO A 78 12.47 -16.34 3.31
C PRO A 78 13.49 -15.82 4.35
N GLU A 79 14.74 -15.66 3.95
CA GLU A 79 15.87 -15.12 4.71
C GLU A 79 15.85 -13.59 4.84
N GLU A 80 15.31 -12.88 3.85
CA GLU A 80 15.17 -11.41 3.86
C GLU A 80 13.91 -10.95 4.62
N ARG A 81 13.04 -11.88 4.99
CA ARG A 81 11.80 -11.58 5.71
C ARG A 81 12.11 -11.11 7.12
N VAL A 82 11.95 -9.80 7.33
CA VAL A 82 12.25 -9.12 8.59
C VAL A 82 11.35 -9.65 9.71
N SER A 83 11.97 -9.97 10.86
CA SER A 83 11.25 -10.31 12.08
C SER A 83 10.38 -9.13 12.55
N PRO A 84 9.11 -9.35 12.93
CA PRO A 84 8.15 -8.30 13.27
C PRO A 84 8.59 -7.37 14.42
N LEU A 85 9.60 -7.77 15.21
CA LEU A 85 10.05 -7.03 16.40
C LEU A 85 10.97 -5.83 16.14
N LYS A 86 11.46 -5.60 14.91
CA LYS A 86 12.55 -4.61 14.67
C LYS A 86 12.11 -3.23 14.15
N ARG A 87 10.85 -3.01 13.78
CA ARG A 87 10.40 -1.70 13.25
C ARG A 87 9.19 -1.16 14.03
N PRO A 88 9.18 0.13 14.40
CA PRO A 88 8.05 0.73 15.12
C PRO A 88 6.83 0.82 14.19
N VAL A 89 5.91 -0.14 14.30
CA VAL A 89 4.66 -0.17 13.50
C VAL A 89 3.60 0.80 14.05
N GLY A 90 3.84 1.38 15.23
CA GLY A 90 2.89 2.25 15.93
C GLY A 90 2.38 3.42 15.08
N HIS A 91 3.23 4.04 14.27
CA HIS A 91 2.81 5.14 13.41
C HIS A 91 1.87 4.70 12.27
N TRP A 92 2.02 3.47 11.72
CA TRP A 92 1.12 2.96 10.68
C TRP A 92 -0.20 2.49 11.25
N VAL A 93 -0.19 1.88 12.45
CA VAL A 93 -1.42 1.53 13.18
C VAL A 93 -2.17 2.80 13.56
N LEU A 94 -1.47 3.82 14.07
CA LEU A 94 -2.06 5.13 14.37
C LEU A 94 -2.64 5.80 13.12
N LEU A 95 -1.95 5.72 11.97
CA LEU A 95 -2.47 6.23 10.70
C LEU A 95 -3.74 5.50 10.28
N GLY A 96 -3.77 4.16 10.37
CA GLY A 96 -4.96 3.36 10.08
C GLY A 96 -6.13 3.69 11.01
N ILE A 97 -5.87 3.82 12.31
CA ILE A 97 -6.88 4.23 13.31
C ILE A 97 -7.39 5.65 13.02
N MET A 98 -6.49 6.58 12.67
CA MET A 98 -6.85 7.97 12.36
C MET A 98 -7.74 8.03 11.11
N LEU A 99 -7.45 7.22 10.09
CA LEU A 99 -8.27 7.13 8.89
C LEU A 99 -9.64 6.50 9.16
N ILE A 100 -9.71 5.44 9.98
CA ILE A 100 -10.99 4.86 10.42
C ILE A 100 -11.79 5.86 11.25
N ALA A 101 -11.14 6.58 12.18
CA ALA A 101 -11.78 7.60 13.02
C ALA A 101 -12.30 8.77 12.19
N PHE A 102 -11.55 9.21 11.19
CA PHE A 102 -12.00 10.21 10.21
C PHE A 102 -13.23 9.71 9.43
N HIS A 103 -13.28 8.41 9.12
CA HIS A 103 -14.39 7.79 8.40
C HIS A 103 -15.66 7.57 9.26
N LEU A 104 -15.49 7.52 10.58
CA LEU A 104 -16.59 7.38 11.55
C LEU A 104 -17.21 8.72 11.93
N GLN A 105 -16.61 9.85 11.55
CA GLN A 105 -17.26 11.14 11.70
C GLN A 105 -18.49 11.22 10.80
N PRO A 106 -19.67 11.62 11.33
CA PRO A 106 -20.83 11.90 10.52
C PRO A 106 -20.51 13.13 9.66
N GLN A 107 -20.13 12.88 8.41
CA GLN A 107 -20.08 13.92 7.39
C GLN A 107 -21.44 13.93 6.74
N ASP A 108 -22.27 14.88 7.16
CA ASP A 108 -23.53 15.17 6.52
C ASP A 108 -23.25 15.66 5.08
N ASP A 109 -23.69 14.87 4.09
CA ASP A 109 -24.19 15.31 2.77
C ASP A 109 -23.29 15.92 1.66
N TYR A 110 -21.96 15.74 1.60
CA TYR A 110 -21.21 16.28 0.43
C TYR A 110 -20.24 15.37 -0.34
N LEU A 111 -19.91 14.19 0.16
CA LEU A 111 -19.23 13.15 -0.60
C LEU A 111 -19.97 11.86 -0.40
N GLU A 112 -20.76 11.47 -1.40
CA GLU A 112 -21.17 10.08 -1.55
C GLU A 112 -19.95 9.21 -1.29
N LYS A 113 -19.98 8.43 -0.20
CA LYS A 113 -18.81 7.71 0.29
C LYS A 113 -18.24 6.89 -0.86
N ILE A 114 -17.04 7.22 -1.31
CA ILE A 114 -16.31 6.44 -2.32
C ILE A 114 -15.88 5.12 -1.65
N GLN A 115 -16.81 4.18 -1.56
CA GLN A 115 -16.64 2.88 -0.90
C GLN A 115 -15.47 2.11 -1.50
N ALA A 116 -15.26 2.24 -2.80
CA ALA A 116 -14.18 1.57 -3.50
C ALA A 116 -12.79 2.09 -3.05
N LEU A 117 -12.66 3.37 -2.70
CA LEU A 117 -11.43 3.93 -2.14
C LEU A 117 -11.13 3.36 -0.75
N ASN A 118 -12.16 3.14 0.08
CA ASN A 118 -12.01 2.49 1.38
C ASN A 118 -11.51 1.05 1.25
N ILE A 119 -12.09 0.29 0.33
CA ILE A 119 -11.65 -1.08 0.03
C ILE A 119 -10.22 -1.06 -0.48
N ALA A 120 -9.89 -0.14 -1.40
CA ALA A 120 -8.54 -0.01 -1.91
C ALA A 120 -7.53 0.33 -0.81
N PHE A 121 -7.90 1.20 0.12
CA PHE A 121 -7.07 1.54 1.27
C PHE A 121 -6.89 0.35 2.23
N ALA A 122 -7.93 -0.45 2.44
CA ALA A 122 -7.83 -1.68 3.24
C ALA A 122 -6.87 -2.70 2.59
N VAL A 123 -6.99 -2.92 1.28
CA VAL A 123 -6.10 -3.80 0.51
C VAL A 123 -4.65 -3.28 0.54
N PHE A 124 -4.46 -1.96 0.38
CA PHE A 124 -3.16 -1.31 0.54
C PHE A 124 -2.57 -1.57 1.92
N SER A 125 -3.35 -1.37 2.98
CA SER A 125 -2.93 -1.57 4.36
C SER A 125 -2.49 -3.01 4.62
N LEU A 126 -3.18 -4.00 4.03
CA LEU A 126 -2.80 -5.42 4.13
C LEU A 126 -1.43 -5.69 3.48
N PHE A 127 -1.20 -5.21 2.26
CA PHE A 127 0.10 -5.41 1.58
C PHE A 127 1.23 -4.61 2.23
N LEU A 128 0.93 -3.41 2.72
CA LEU A 128 1.89 -2.63 3.50
C LEU A 128 2.28 -3.39 4.77
N ALA A 129 1.30 -3.93 5.50
CA ALA A 129 1.55 -4.74 6.68
C ALA A 129 2.36 -6.01 6.37
N ASP A 130 2.07 -6.73 5.28
CA ASP A 130 2.87 -7.88 4.83
C ASP A 130 4.31 -7.48 4.47
N GLY A 131 4.52 -6.27 3.96
CA GLY A 131 5.86 -5.71 3.74
C GLY A 131 6.65 -5.50 5.03
N TYR A 132 5.98 -5.36 6.17
CA TYR A 132 6.60 -5.25 7.50
C TYR A 132 6.55 -6.55 8.31
N TRP A 133 5.67 -7.49 7.97
CA TRP A 133 5.38 -8.70 8.76
C TRP A 133 5.32 -9.96 7.89
N ASP A 134 6.11 -10.98 8.23
CA ASP A 134 5.95 -12.32 7.64
C ASP A 134 4.83 -13.10 8.36
N PHE A 135 3.58 -12.97 7.89
CA PHE A 135 2.42 -13.67 8.48
C PHE A 135 2.60 -15.20 8.52
N LYS A 136 3.48 -15.75 7.67
CA LYS A 136 3.80 -17.18 7.61
C LYS A 136 4.57 -17.69 8.84
N LYS A 137 5.20 -16.79 9.63
CA LYS A 137 5.95 -17.13 10.85
C LYS A 137 5.18 -16.86 12.15
N ILE A 138 3.90 -16.49 12.08
CA ILE A 138 3.04 -16.39 13.27
C ILE A 138 2.75 -17.82 13.75
N LYS A 139 3.66 -18.37 14.57
CA LYS A 139 3.36 -19.52 15.41
C LYS A 139 2.50 -18.99 16.55
N PHE A 140 1.21 -19.32 16.54
CA PHE A 140 0.42 -19.28 17.77
C PHE A 140 1.08 -20.25 18.76
N ARG A 141 1.84 -19.69 19.71
CA ARG A 141 2.31 -20.44 20.86
C ARG A 141 1.09 -20.60 21.75
N LYS A 142 0.54 -21.82 21.79
CA LYS A 142 -0.39 -22.24 22.84
C LYS A 142 0.29 -22.14 24.19
#